data_AF-A0A1M5ZPD6-F1
#
_entry.id   AF-A0A1M5ZPD6-F1
#
_cell.length_a   1.000
_cell.length_b   1.000
_cell.length_c   1.000
_cell.angle_alpha   90.00
_cell.angle_beta   90.00
_cell.angle_gamma   90.00
#
_symmetry.space_group_name_H-M   'P 1'
#
loop_
_entity.id
_entity.type
_entity.pdbx_description
1 polymer ?
#
loop_
_entity_poly.entity_id
_entity_poly.type
_entity_poly.pdbx_seq_one_letter_code
_entity_poly.pdbx_strand_id
1 'polypeptide(L)'
;MKNLFEYLLNMSITGTYVALVVILVRVLLKKSPKIFSYILWIPVFFRLIVPFSINSILSFMPKINTPISYQVGNSNNLSSNSNITALVESNILPNQSNNDLTNMDNIMKTLAVIWIVGFVIFLSKSLLDYIRLKNKLKFATLIKENIYETDSIESPFVFGALKPRIYMPVNIKQSEFEYMLNHEKVHVKRKDYIIKLFAFFIVMLHWFNPVVWMCYYLMEKDMEMSCDESVIKNYSVKDKKTYSNILLSYSVRKSSLTTPFAFGESSVKARIKNILINRKRTFLGILITSIIVIVVIIGLVTNSYTRSFIKEDVTETLYKNKTPYVGDNSKVVNIVSGLDFPEGAKVGTVQLQTDDHPYGINVSLVEFGENKTYFLNEERRDKLEKNAIFMFALIDNLDIIKYYLGDRIPEYTREWASEKVGEDISNYGTSIEKFKDLNNKLKNIYE
;
A
#
# COMPACT_ATOMS: atom_id res chain seq x y z
N MET A 1 13.69 11.83 -4.55
CA MET A 1 12.29 12.32 -4.70
C MET A 1 11.40 11.32 -5.41
N LYS A 2 11.78 10.79 -6.59
CA LYS A 2 11.02 9.78 -7.35
C LYS A 2 10.58 8.57 -6.50
N ASN A 3 11.52 7.88 -5.85
CA ASN A 3 11.22 6.69 -5.04
C ASN A 3 10.25 7.00 -3.89
N LEU A 4 10.38 8.16 -3.22
CA LEU A 4 9.47 8.56 -2.14
C LEU A 4 8.04 8.76 -2.64
N PHE A 5 7.87 9.40 -3.79
CA PHE A 5 6.56 9.61 -4.41
C PHE A 5 5.93 8.30 -4.89
N GLU A 6 6.72 7.38 -5.44
CA GLU A 6 6.26 6.03 -5.80
C GLU A 6 5.77 5.23 -4.59
N TYR A 7 6.51 5.25 -3.47
CA TYR A 7 6.04 4.66 -2.22
C TYR A 7 4.74 5.29 -1.75
N LEU A 8 4.63 6.62 -1.83
CA LEU A 8 3.43 7.34 -1.42
C LEU A 8 2.22 6.99 -2.29
N LEU A 9 2.39 6.88 -3.61
CA LEU A 9 1.35 6.43 -4.53
C LEU A 9 0.89 5.01 -4.19
N ASN A 10 1.82 4.09 -3.95
CA ASN A 10 1.48 2.71 -3.56
C ASN A 10 0.73 2.67 -2.21
N MET A 11 1.16 3.46 -1.22
CA MET A 11 0.45 3.63 0.06
C MET A 11 -0.94 4.24 -0.14
N SER A 12 -1.10 5.19 -1.07
CA SER A 12 -2.40 5.79 -1.38
C SER A 12 -3.35 4.77 -2.02
N ILE A 13 -2.87 3.94 -2.95
CA ILE A 13 -3.67 2.89 -3.61
C ILE A 13 -4.11 1.84 -2.60
N THR A 14 -3.17 1.27 -1.84
CA THR A 14 -3.47 0.25 -0.83
C THR A 14 -4.35 0.79 0.29
N GLY A 15 -4.10 2.02 0.76
CA GLY A 15 -4.93 2.72 1.73
C GLY A 15 -6.35 3.00 1.23
N THR A 16 -6.52 3.26 -0.07
CA THR A 16 -7.85 3.43 -0.70
C THR A 16 -8.66 2.14 -0.65
N TYR A 17 -8.04 1.01 -0.97
CA TYR A 17 -8.70 -0.30 -0.87
C TYR A 17 -9.20 -0.56 0.57
N VAL A 18 -8.32 -0.36 1.55
CA VAL A 18 -8.64 -0.52 2.98
C VAL A 18 -9.76 0.43 3.40
N ALA A 19 -9.71 1.69 2.96
CA ALA A 19 -10.73 2.68 3.23
C ALA A 19 -12.11 2.25 2.73
N LEU A 20 -12.20 1.74 1.49
CA LEU A 20 -13.47 1.27 0.91
C LEU A 20 -14.05 0.10 1.70
N VAL A 21 -13.22 -0.86 2.10
CA VAL A 21 -13.65 -1.98 2.95
C VAL A 21 -14.16 -1.47 4.30
N VAL A 22 -13.45 -0.55 4.95
CA VAL A 22 -13.87 0.06 6.22
C VAL A 22 -15.20 0.79 6.07
N ILE A 23 -15.40 1.55 4.99
CA ILE A 23 -16.66 2.24 4.71
C ILE A 23 -17.83 1.24 4.59
N LEU A 24 -17.61 0.09 3.94
CA LEU A 24 -18.60 -0.97 3.82
C LEU A 24 -18.90 -1.62 5.18
N VAL A 25 -17.86 -2.01 5.93
CA VAL A 25 -18.02 -2.62 7.27
C VAL A 25 -18.74 -1.66 8.23
N ARG A 26 -18.48 -0.36 8.14
CA ARG A 26 -19.21 0.66 8.94
C ARG A 26 -20.71 0.66 8.68
N VAL A 27 -21.15 0.35 7.47
CA VAL A 27 -22.59 0.23 7.15
C VAL A 27 -23.22 -0.95 7.89
N LEU A 28 -22.49 -2.07 8.03
CA LEU A 28 -22.95 -3.23 8.79
C LEU A 28 -22.97 -2.95 10.30
N LEU A 29 -22.01 -2.17 10.79
CA LEU A 29 -21.92 -1.77 12.20
C LEU A 29 -22.86 -0.61 12.59
N LYS A 30 -23.84 -0.25 11.76
CA LYS A 30 -24.82 0.82 12.07
C LYS A 30 -25.55 0.59 13.40
N LYS A 31 -25.75 -0.66 13.81
CA LYS A 31 -26.43 -1.06 15.06
C LYS A 31 -25.49 -1.09 16.28
N SER A 32 -24.18 -1.17 16.07
CA SER A 32 -23.17 -1.31 17.13
C SER A 32 -22.77 0.03 17.76
N PRO A 33 -22.12 0.03 18.95
CA PRO A 33 -21.50 1.20 19.53
C PRO A 33 -20.60 1.95 18.55
N LYS A 34 -20.69 3.28 18.52
CA LYS A 34 -19.96 4.10 17.54
C LYS A 34 -18.45 4.15 17.77
N ILE A 35 -18.01 3.74 18.96
CA ILE A 35 -16.58 3.52 19.23
C ILE A 35 -15.97 2.49 18.27
N PHE A 36 -16.70 1.45 17.87
CA PHE A 36 -16.19 0.46 16.92
C PHE A 36 -16.01 1.05 15.52
N SER A 37 -16.98 1.83 15.04
CA SER A 37 -16.85 2.56 13.77
C SER A 37 -15.68 3.54 13.79
N TYR A 38 -15.41 4.17 14.94
CA TYR A 38 -14.28 5.07 15.10
C TYR A 38 -12.93 4.34 15.09
N ILE A 39 -12.82 3.20 15.79
CA ILE A 39 -11.58 2.40 15.85
C ILE A 39 -11.22 1.81 14.48
N LEU A 40 -12.20 1.52 13.62
CA LEU A 40 -11.95 1.01 12.25
C LEU A 40 -11.14 1.96 11.35
N TRP A 41 -10.95 3.22 11.73
CA TRP A 41 -10.10 4.14 10.97
C TRP A 41 -8.60 3.93 11.23
N ILE A 42 -8.22 3.25 12.32
CA ILE A 42 -6.83 2.90 12.64
C ILE A 42 -6.13 2.15 11.50
N PRO A 43 -6.68 1.04 10.94
CA PRO A 43 -6.03 0.33 9.83
C PRO A 43 -5.87 1.19 8.57
N VAL A 44 -6.80 2.12 8.31
CA VAL A 44 -6.69 3.06 7.18
C VAL A 44 -5.50 3.99 7.36
N PHE A 45 -5.38 4.62 8.54
CA PHE A 45 -4.26 5.51 8.85
C PHE A 45 -2.92 4.78 8.88
N PHE A 46 -2.90 3.56 9.42
CA PHE A 46 -1.71 2.72 9.42
C PHE A 46 -1.19 2.52 7.99
N ARG A 47 -2.06 2.15 7.05
CA ARG A 47 -1.67 1.87 5.65
C ARG A 47 -1.32 3.11 4.84
N LEU A 48 -1.88 4.25 5.17
CA LEU A 48 -1.56 5.52 4.51
C LEU A 48 -0.21 6.12 4.96
N ILE A 49 0.35 5.66 6.08
CA ILE A 49 1.61 6.19 6.64
C ILE A 49 2.74 5.17 6.61
N VAL A 50 2.45 3.93 6.96
CA VAL A 50 3.46 2.90 7.21
C VAL A 50 3.81 2.23 5.88
N PRO A 51 5.05 2.42 5.36
CA PRO A 51 5.47 1.82 4.09
C PRO A 51 5.81 0.32 4.24
N PHE A 52 5.77 -0.21 5.47
CA PHE A 52 6.08 -1.61 5.78
C PHE A 52 4.83 -2.50 5.69
N SER A 53 4.99 -3.65 5.04
CA SER A 53 3.99 -4.71 5.01
C SER A 53 4.26 -5.74 6.11
N ILE A 54 3.33 -5.89 7.05
CA ILE A 54 3.37 -6.98 8.02
C ILE A 54 2.69 -8.19 7.39
N ASN A 55 3.40 -9.31 7.23
CA ASN A 55 2.87 -10.49 6.56
C ASN A 55 2.10 -11.40 7.55
N SER A 56 0.89 -11.83 7.21
CA SER A 56 0.06 -12.76 8.00
C SER A 56 -0.82 -13.65 7.14
N ILE A 57 -1.14 -14.85 7.64
CA ILE A 57 -2.05 -15.82 7.00
C ILE A 57 -3.47 -15.23 6.87
N LEU A 58 -3.84 -14.35 7.80
CA LEU A 58 -5.16 -13.75 7.89
C LEU A 58 -5.21 -12.40 7.17
N SER A 59 -4.77 -12.30 5.92
CA SER A 59 -4.83 -11.04 5.16
C SER A 59 -6.00 -11.03 4.18
N PHE A 60 -6.70 -9.90 4.12
CA PHE A 60 -7.73 -9.63 3.12
C PHE A 60 -7.23 -8.76 1.96
N MET A 61 -5.92 -8.50 1.86
CA MET A 61 -5.36 -7.70 0.76
C MET A 61 -5.36 -8.51 -0.55
N PRO A 62 -5.81 -7.92 -1.68
CA PRO A 62 -5.63 -8.53 -2.99
C PRO A 62 -4.14 -8.63 -3.30
N LYS A 63 -3.72 -9.76 -3.90
CA LYS A 63 -2.38 -9.90 -4.46
C LYS A 63 -2.26 -8.94 -5.63
N ILE A 64 -1.79 -7.73 -5.38
CA ILE A 64 -1.38 -6.83 -6.45
C ILE A 64 -0.04 -7.38 -6.93
N ASN A 65 -0.10 -8.29 -7.91
CA ASN A 65 1.06 -8.63 -8.72
C ASN A 65 1.49 -7.32 -9.34
N THR A 66 2.53 -6.68 -8.80
CA THR A 66 3.22 -5.65 -9.55
C THR A 66 3.85 -6.41 -10.72
N PRO A 67 3.45 -6.16 -11.98
CA PRO A 67 4.20 -6.71 -13.10
C PRO A 67 5.58 -6.09 -12.99
N ILE A 68 6.55 -6.90 -12.58
CA ILE A 68 7.96 -6.56 -12.70
C ILE A 68 8.14 -6.22 -14.18
N SER A 69 8.43 -4.95 -14.46
CA SER A 69 8.67 -4.49 -15.82
C SER A 69 10.02 -5.07 -16.25
N TYR A 70 9.99 -6.21 -16.93
CA TYR A 70 11.16 -6.77 -17.59
C TYR A 70 11.43 -5.91 -18.83
N GLN A 71 12.60 -5.27 -18.88
CA GLN A 71 13.08 -4.66 -20.11
C GLN A 71 13.57 -5.78 -21.03
N VAL A 72 12.74 -6.14 -22.02
CA VAL A 72 13.19 -6.89 -23.19
C VAL A 72 14.00 -5.92 -24.04
N GLY A 73 15.31 -5.89 -23.80
CA GLY A 73 16.25 -5.13 -24.61
C GLY A 73 16.66 -5.94 -25.83
N ASN A 74 16.14 -5.58 -27.01
CA ASN A 74 16.72 -6.03 -28.27
C ASN A 74 17.90 -5.10 -28.57
N SER A 75 19.13 -5.60 -28.43
CA SER A 75 20.32 -4.82 -28.78
C SER A 75 21.28 -5.68 -29.59
N ASN A 76 21.15 -5.60 -30.92
CA ASN A 76 22.31 -5.70 -31.80
C ASN A 76 23.17 -4.49 -31.49
N ASN A 77 24.19 -4.67 -30.64
CA ASN A 77 25.44 -3.91 -30.59
C ASN A 77 26.29 -4.43 -29.42
N LEU A 78 26.99 -5.54 -29.64
CA LEU A 78 28.30 -5.74 -29.00
C LEU A 78 29.36 -5.20 -29.95
N SER A 79 29.93 -4.07 -29.56
CA SER A 79 31.16 -3.55 -30.12
C SER A 79 32.33 -4.45 -29.72
N SER A 80 32.81 -5.24 -30.68
CA SER A 80 34.14 -5.85 -30.65
C SER A 80 34.88 -5.43 -31.91
N ASN A 81 35.94 -4.65 -31.74
CA ASN A 81 36.86 -4.26 -32.80
C ASN A 81 37.40 -5.51 -33.54
N SER A 82 37.07 -5.63 -34.83
CA SER A 82 37.99 -6.20 -35.82
C SER A 82 37.64 -5.68 -37.21
N ASN A 83 38.67 -5.24 -37.93
CA ASN A 83 38.60 -4.59 -39.23
C ASN A 83 38.00 -5.51 -40.29
N ILE A 84 36.80 -5.20 -40.83
CA ILE A 84 36.45 -5.49 -42.23
C ILE A 84 35.54 -4.37 -42.75
N THR A 85 36.07 -3.58 -43.68
CA THR A 85 35.32 -2.76 -44.62
C THR A 85 34.42 -3.64 -45.49
N ALA A 86 33.09 -3.51 -45.37
CA ALA A 86 32.15 -3.89 -46.41
C ALA A 86 30.90 -3.01 -46.34
N LEU A 87 30.65 -2.32 -47.45
CA LEU A 87 29.53 -1.45 -47.74
C LEU A 87 28.21 -2.25 -47.69
N VAL A 88 27.32 -1.94 -46.75
CA VAL A 88 25.88 -2.15 -46.94
C VAL A 88 25.13 -0.98 -46.29
N GLU A 89 24.68 -0.10 -47.18
CA GLU A 89 23.68 0.92 -46.92
C GLU A 89 22.32 0.21 -46.76
N SER A 90 21.72 0.24 -45.58
CA SER A 90 20.31 -0.14 -45.40
C SER A 90 19.65 0.62 -44.25
N ASN A 91 18.91 1.66 -44.65
CA ASN A 91 17.67 2.17 -44.05
C ASN A 91 17.52 2.11 -42.52
N ILE A 92 17.88 3.22 -41.87
CA ILE A 92 17.45 3.57 -40.52
C ILE A 92 15.93 3.77 -40.52
N LEU A 93 15.19 2.82 -39.93
CA LEU A 93 13.86 3.06 -39.37
C LEU A 93 14.04 3.69 -37.97
N PRO A 94 13.19 4.67 -37.56
CA PRO A 94 13.43 5.47 -36.38
C PRO A 94 13.30 4.64 -35.10
N ASN A 95 14.33 4.76 -34.26
CA ASN A 95 14.46 4.18 -32.93
C ASN A 95 13.39 4.78 -32.00
N GLN A 96 12.24 4.13 -31.86
CA GLN A 96 11.09 4.65 -31.10
C GLN A 96 11.09 4.25 -29.60
N SER A 97 12.01 3.41 -29.11
CA SER A 97 11.91 2.84 -27.75
C SER A 97 12.65 3.61 -26.64
N ASN A 98 13.59 4.50 -26.96
CA ASN A 98 14.36 5.25 -25.94
C ASN A 98 13.60 6.45 -25.39
N ASN A 99 12.66 7.03 -26.16
CA ASN A 99 11.92 8.21 -25.74
C ASN A 99 10.90 7.88 -24.63
N ASP A 100 10.27 6.70 -24.67
CA ASP A 100 9.19 6.35 -23.75
C ASP A 100 9.67 6.12 -22.31
N LEU A 101 10.84 5.52 -22.12
CA LEU A 101 11.45 5.31 -20.80
C LEU A 101 11.91 6.64 -20.18
N THR A 102 12.52 7.53 -20.98
CA THR A 102 12.91 8.87 -20.49
C THR A 102 11.69 9.75 -20.22
N ASN A 103 10.62 9.59 -20.98
CA ASN A 103 9.38 10.34 -20.80
C ASN A 103 8.66 9.94 -19.51
N MET A 104 8.53 8.64 -19.23
CA MET A 104 7.89 8.18 -17.99
C MET A 104 8.67 8.65 -16.74
N ASP A 105 9.99 8.63 -16.80
CA ASP A 105 10.85 9.11 -15.72
C ASP A 105 10.72 10.62 -15.47
N ASN A 106 10.60 11.41 -16.55
CA ASN A 106 10.38 12.85 -16.46
C ASN A 106 8.95 13.19 -15.98
N ILE A 107 7.95 12.42 -16.40
CA ILE A 107 6.56 12.54 -15.90
C ILE A 107 6.53 12.29 -14.39
N MET A 108 7.16 11.21 -13.92
CA MET A 108 7.20 10.88 -12.49
C MET A 108 7.91 11.95 -11.65
N LYS A 109 9.00 12.53 -12.15
CA LYS A 109 9.65 13.67 -11.49
C LYS A 109 8.74 14.90 -11.43
N THR A 110 8.05 15.21 -12.53
CA THR A 110 7.13 16.36 -12.62
C THR A 110 5.98 16.20 -11.63
N LEU A 111 5.37 15.01 -11.56
CA LEU A 111 4.30 14.69 -10.60
C LEU A 111 4.79 14.81 -9.16
N ALA A 112 6.01 14.36 -8.86
CA ALA A 112 6.58 14.51 -7.52
C ALA A 112 6.77 15.99 -7.12
N VAL A 113 7.18 16.85 -8.05
CA VAL A 113 7.29 18.31 -7.80
C VAL A 113 5.91 18.92 -7.55
N ILE A 114 4.92 18.61 -8.38
CA ILE A 114 3.53 19.06 -8.20
C ILE A 114 3.01 18.63 -6.82
N TRP A 115 3.28 17.39 -6.42
CA TRP A 115 2.90 16.87 -5.12
C TRP A 115 3.51 17.66 -3.96
N ILE A 116 4.81 17.96 -4.00
CA ILE A 116 5.50 18.77 -2.98
C ILE A 116 4.89 20.17 -2.90
N VAL A 117 4.67 20.83 -4.04
CA VAL A 117 4.08 22.17 -4.09
C VAL A 117 2.69 22.16 -3.45
N GLY A 118 1.84 21.18 -3.80
CA GLY A 118 0.53 21.01 -3.20
C GLY A 118 0.60 20.81 -1.68
N PHE A 119 1.49 19.94 -1.22
CA PHE A 119 1.70 19.68 0.21
C PHE A 119 2.13 20.96 0.97
N VAL A 120 3.06 21.74 0.42
CA VAL A 120 3.51 23.00 1.02
C VAL A 120 2.40 24.04 1.08
N ILE A 121 1.54 24.11 0.05
CA ILE A 121 0.37 25.01 0.05
C ILE A 121 -0.61 24.64 1.17
N PHE A 122 -0.96 23.36 1.31
CA PHE A 122 -1.86 22.88 2.37
C PHE A 122 -1.27 23.12 3.76
N LEU A 123 0.03 22.83 3.94
CA LEU A 123 0.74 23.05 5.20
C LEU A 123 0.75 24.54 5.57
N SER A 124 1.06 25.42 4.61
CA SER A 124 1.10 26.87 4.82
C SER A 124 -0.29 27.41 5.18
N LYS A 125 -1.33 26.99 4.46
CA LYS A 125 -2.72 27.37 4.76
C LYS A 125 -3.12 26.92 6.16
N SER A 126 -2.82 25.67 6.53
CA SER A 126 -3.12 25.14 7.85
C SER A 126 -2.40 25.90 8.97
N LEU A 127 -1.16 26.32 8.74
CA LEU A 127 -0.40 27.12 9.69
C LEU A 127 -1.00 28.53 9.85
N LEU A 128 -1.40 29.16 8.74
CA LEU A 128 -2.07 30.46 8.75
C LEU A 128 -3.40 30.40 9.50
N ASP A 129 -4.21 29.36 9.26
CA ASP A 129 -5.49 29.19 9.93
C ASP A 129 -5.30 28.90 11.43
N TYR A 130 -4.27 28.15 11.80
CA TYR A 130 -3.87 27.97 13.21
C TYR A 130 -3.47 29.29 13.88
N ILE A 131 -2.65 30.12 13.22
CA ILE A 131 -2.22 31.42 13.75
C ILE A 131 -3.42 32.38 13.87
N ARG A 132 -4.28 32.44 12.85
CA ARG A 132 -5.51 33.25 12.87
C ARG A 132 -6.40 32.86 14.04
N LEU A 133 -6.64 31.56 14.24
CA LEU A 133 -7.45 31.08 15.34
C LEU A 133 -6.82 31.38 16.70
N LYS A 134 -5.50 31.16 16.85
CA LYS A 134 -4.76 31.52 18.06
C LYS A 134 -4.87 33.01 18.40
N ASN A 135 -4.80 33.88 17.39
CA ASN A 135 -4.94 35.33 17.57
C ASN A 135 -6.36 35.73 17.98
N LYS A 136 -7.40 35.10 17.41
CA LYS A 136 -8.79 35.31 17.84
C LYS A 136 -9.01 34.92 19.30
N LEU A 137 -8.36 33.87 19.77
CA LEU A 137 -8.50 33.35 21.13
C LEU A 137 -7.60 34.06 22.16
N LYS A 138 -6.80 35.05 21.75
CA LYS A 138 -5.84 35.75 22.61
C LYS A 138 -6.52 36.48 23.77
N PHE A 139 -7.73 36.99 23.55
CA PHE A 139 -8.51 37.74 24.53
C PHE A 139 -9.53 36.88 25.29
N ALA A 140 -9.44 35.56 25.20
CA ALA A 140 -10.34 34.67 25.93
C ALA A 140 -10.08 34.75 27.44
N THR A 141 -11.15 34.88 28.21
CA THR A 141 -11.11 35.05 29.66
C THR A 141 -11.13 33.69 30.34
N LEU A 142 -10.26 33.47 31.32
CA LEU A 142 -10.27 32.22 32.09
C LEU A 142 -11.46 32.22 33.06
N ILE A 143 -12.36 31.24 32.94
CA ILE A 143 -13.45 31.03 33.91
C ILE A 143 -12.96 30.17 35.08
N LYS A 144 -12.44 28.97 34.75
CA LYS A 144 -12.05 27.97 35.76
C LYS A 144 -11.04 26.99 35.19
N GLU A 145 -9.93 26.78 35.91
CA GLU A 145 -8.86 25.82 35.60
C GLU A 145 -8.32 25.94 34.16
N ASN A 146 -8.94 25.24 33.22
CA ASN A 146 -8.54 25.13 31.82
C ASN A 146 -9.69 25.46 30.84
N ILE A 147 -10.72 26.14 31.34
CA ILE A 147 -11.93 26.54 30.63
C ILE A 147 -11.89 28.05 30.42
N TYR A 148 -11.94 28.47 29.17
CA TYR A 148 -11.87 29.85 28.72
C TYR A 148 -13.18 30.25 28.05
N GLU A 149 -13.59 31.50 28.23
CA GLU A 149 -14.76 32.10 27.61
C GLU A 149 -14.36 33.10 26.54
N THR A 150 -15.08 33.14 25.43
CA THR A 150 -14.85 34.14 24.37
C THR A 150 -16.11 34.41 23.58
N ASP A 151 -16.30 35.66 23.19
CA ASP A 151 -17.36 36.13 22.29
C ASP A 151 -17.07 35.85 20.82
N SER A 152 -15.82 35.46 20.50
CA SER A 152 -15.32 35.30 19.14
C SER A 152 -15.67 33.96 18.50
N ILE A 153 -16.46 33.11 19.19
CA ILE A 153 -16.79 31.75 18.78
C ILE A 153 -18.29 31.51 18.95
N GLU A 154 -18.89 30.66 18.11
CA GLU A 154 -20.32 30.35 18.15
C GLU A 154 -20.63 28.98 18.77
N SER A 155 -19.62 28.12 18.89
CA SER A 155 -19.71 26.78 19.47
C SER A 155 -18.49 26.47 20.32
N PRO A 156 -18.64 25.71 21.43
CA PRO A 156 -17.51 25.18 22.17
C PRO A 156 -16.55 24.38 21.29
N PHE A 157 -15.26 24.42 21.63
CA PHE A 157 -14.27 23.51 21.09
C PHE A 157 -13.00 23.45 21.96
N VAL A 158 -12.23 22.38 21.77
CA VAL A 158 -10.90 22.22 22.35
C VAL A 158 -9.83 22.76 21.39
N PHE A 159 -8.91 23.58 21.88
CA PHE A 159 -7.77 24.06 21.10
C PHE A 159 -6.44 24.02 21.87
N GLY A 160 -5.40 23.56 21.17
CA GLY A 160 -4.02 23.43 21.68
C GLY A 160 -3.47 22.01 21.51
N ALA A 161 -2.26 21.89 20.95
CA ALA A 161 -1.63 20.59 20.67
C ALA A 161 -0.93 19.96 21.89
N LEU A 162 -0.26 20.77 22.72
CA LEU A 162 0.48 20.30 23.91
C LEU A 162 -0.29 20.53 25.21
N LYS A 163 -1.05 21.63 25.27
CA LYS A 163 -1.89 22.02 26.41
C LYS A 163 -3.29 22.32 25.88
N PRO A 164 -4.16 21.31 25.73
CA PRO A 164 -5.50 21.52 25.19
C PRO A 164 -6.29 22.40 26.16
N ARG A 165 -6.88 23.49 25.67
CA ARG A 165 -7.75 24.40 26.43
C ARG A 165 -9.17 24.29 25.90
N ILE A 166 -10.16 24.31 26.77
CA ILE A 166 -11.58 24.29 26.38
C ILE A 166 -12.04 25.73 26.22
N TYR A 167 -12.55 26.10 25.05
CA TYR A 167 -13.11 27.42 24.79
C TYR A 167 -14.64 27.32 24.69
N MET A 168 -15.33 28.20 25.40
CA MET A 168 -16.79 28.27 25.49
C MET A 168 -17.29 29.65 25.02
N PRO A 169 -18.40 29.72 24.27
CA PRO A 169 -19.04 31.00 23.95
C PRO A 169 -19.72 31.63 25.19
N VAL A 170 -19.71 32.96 25.26
CA VAL A 170 -20.26 33.73 26.40
C VAL A 170 -21.78 33.55 26.56
N ASN A 171 -22.51 33.31 25.48
CA ASN A 171 -23.98 33.30 25.47
C ASN A 171 -24.61 31.92 25.77
N ILE A 172 -23.94 31.08 26.58
CA ILE A 172 -24.46 29.76 26.97
C ILE A 172 -25.29 29.88 28.26
N LYS A 173 -26.52 29.33 28.25
CA LYS A 173 -27.32 29.24 29.48
C LYS A 173 -26.65 28.31 30.49
N GLN A 174 -26.70 28.65 31.77
CA GLN A 174 -26.10 27.83 32.83
C GLN A 174 -26.57 26.36 32.83
N SER A 175 -27.84 26.12 32.47
CA SER A 175 -28.41 24.78 32.35
C SER A 175 -27.91 23.97 31.15
N GLU A 176 -27.35 24.63 30.13
CA GLU A 176 -26.78 24.02 28.93
C GLU A 176 -25.26 23.82 29.06
N PHE A 177 -24.61 24.66 29.89
CA PHE A 177 -23.18 24.71 30.06
C PHE A 177 -22.59 23.36 30.48
N GLU A 178 -23.19 22.69 31.46
CA GLU A 178 -22.68 21.41 31.97
C GLU A 178 -22.71 20.30 30.90
N TYR A 179 -23.76 20.27 30.06
CA TYR A 179 -23.88 19.31 28.97
C TYR A 179 -22.78 19.49 27.91
N MET A 180 -22.55 20.74 27.51
CA MET A 180 -21.52 21.07 26.52
C MET A 180 -20.11 20.87 27.07
N LEU A 181 -19.87 21.28 28.32
CA LEU A 181 -18.59 21.07 28.98
C LEU A 181 -18.25 19.58 29.11
N ASN A 182 -19.24 18.75 29.47
CA ASN A 182 -19.04 17.31 29.56
C ASN A 182 -18.70 16.69 28.20
N HIS A 183 -19.26 17.20 27.10
CA HIS A 183 -18.88 16.81 25.74
C HIS A 183 -17.42 17.14 25.43
N GLU A 184 -17.00 18.39 25.63
CA GLU A 184 -15.61 18.81 25.37
C GLU A 184 -14.59 18.08 26.27
N LYS A 185 -14.96 17.80 27.53
CA LYS A 185 -14.13 16.98 28.43
C LYS A 185 -13.87 15.58 27.89
N VAL A 186 -14.84 14.97 27.20
CA VAL A 186 -14.65 13.65 26.56
C VAL A 186 -13.59 13.74 25.46
N HIS A 187 -13.62 14.79 24.63
CA HIS A 187 -12.59 15.03 23.61
C HIS A 187 -11.20 15.23 24.20
N VAL A 188 -11.08 16.00 25.28
CA VAL A 188 -9.80 16.18 26.00
C VAL A 188 -9.30 14.84 26.56
N LYS A 189 -10.17 14.09 27.24
CA LYS A 189 -9.84 12.79 27.84
C LYS A 189 -9.37 11.77 26.81
N ARG A 190 -9.99 11.75 25.62
CA ARG A 190 -9.65 10.83 24.52
C ARG A 190 -8.54 11.34 23.61
N LYS A 191 -8.07 12.59 23.82
CA LYS A 191 -7.09 13.27 22.97
C LYS A 191 -7.53 13.36 21.51
N ASP A 192 -8.83 13.54 21.27
CA ASP A 192 -9.40 13.60 19.93
C ASP A 192 -8.84 14.76 19.10
N TYR A 193 -8.40 15.85 19.75
CA TYR A 193 -7.70 16.96 19.10
C TYR A 193 -6.36 16.53 18.45
N ILE A 194 -5.64 15.57 19.04
CA ILE A 194 -4.41 15.01 18.45
C ILE A 194 -4.76 14.11 17.28
N ILE A 195 -5.79 13.26 17.44
CA ILE A 195 -6.24 12.33 16.40
C ILE A 195 -6.71 13.12 15.16
N LYS A 196 -7.48 14.20 15.33
CA LYS A 196 -7.90 15.09 14.24
C LYS A 196 -6.70 15.73 13.53
N LEU A 197 -5.74 16.25 14.29
CA LEU A 197 -4.54 16.88 13.72
C LEU A 197 -3.72 15.87 12.91
N PHE A 198 -3.52 14.67 13.45
CA PHE A 198 -2.80 13.59 12.80
C PHE A 198 -3.53 13.09 11.54
N ALA A 199 -4.84 12.86 11.62
CA ALA A 199 -5.64 12.46 10.48
C ALA A 199 -5.63 13.54 9.38
N PHE A 200 -5.69 14.82 9.74
CA PHE A 200 -5.59 15.91 8.78
C PHE A 200 -4.21 15.99 8.13
N PHE A 201 -3.12 15.71 8.87
CA PHE A 201 -1.78 15.60 8.30
C PHE A 201 -1.68 14.47 7.26
N ILE A 202 -2.32 13.32 7.50
CA ILE A 202 -2.41 12.23 6.51
C ILE A 202 -3.14 12.70 5.25
N VAL A 203 -4.25 13.42 5.41
CA VAL A 203 -4.99 14.01 4.29
C VAL A 203 -4.08 14.97 3.50
N MET A 204 -3.24 15.77 4.15
CA MET A 204 -2.27 16.62 3.45
C MET A 204 -1.26 15.81 2.63
N LEU A 205 -0.73 14.71 3.17
CA LEU A 205 0.20 13.85 2.42
C LEU A 205 -0.46 13.23 1.19
N HIS A 206 -1.74 12.86 1.30
CA HIS A 206 -2.54 12.24 0.26
C HIS A 206 -3.58 13.19 -0.34
N TRP A 207 -3.27 14.48 -0.44
CA TRP A 207 -4.25 15.52 -0.78
C TRP A 207 -4.93 15.30 -2.13
N PHE A 208 -4.23 14.64 -3.06
CA PHE A 208 -4.73 14.28 -4.38
C PHE A 208 -5.77 13.14 -4.36
N ASN A 209 -5.90 12.41 -3.25
CA ASN A 209 -6.79 11.26 -3.13
C ASN A 209 -8.14 11.66 -2.51
N PRO A 210 -9.24 11.72 -3.29
CA PRO A 210 -10.55 12.13 -2.79
C PRO A 210 -11.14 11.16 -1.76
N VAL A 211 -10.75 9.87 -1.79
CA VAL A 211 -11.23 8.88 -0.82
C VAL A 211 -10.67 9.19 0.57
N VAL A 212 -9.43 9.66 0.68
CA VAL A 212 -8.82 10.02 1.97
C VAL A 212 -9.54 11.23 2.59
N TRP A 213 -9.94 12.22 1.79
CA TRP A 213 -10.81 13.31 2.25
C TRP A 213 -12.15 12.80 2.78
N MET A 214 -12.78 11.85 2.07
CA MET A 214 -14.01 11.22 2.52
C MET A 214 -13.82 10.45 3.83
N CYS A 215 -12.69 9.75 4.00
CA CYS A 215 -12.34 9.06 5.24
C CYS A 215 -12.24 10.03 6.42
N TYR A 216 -11.56 11.16 6.24
CA TYR A 216 -11.44 12.19 7.26
C TYR A 216 -12.82 12.70 7.72
N TYR A 217 -13.68 13.07 6.76
CA TYR A 217 -15.04 13.54 7.06
C TYR A 217 -15.88 12.47 7.80
N LEU A 218 -15.80 11.21 7.36
CA LEU A 218 -16.54 10.12 7.98
C LEU A 218 -16.01 9.76 9.37
N MET A 219 -14.68 9.84 9.57
CA MET A 219 -14.03 9.65 10.86
C MET A 219 -14.45 10.72 11.85
N GLU A 220 -14.49 12.00 11.46
CA GLU A 220 -14.97 13.07 12.34
C GLU A 220 -16.42 12.81 12.76
N LYS A 221 -17.28 12.41 11.83
CA LYS A 221 -18.67 12.08 12.15
C LYS A 221 -18.76 10.93 13.17
N ASP A 222 -17.98 9.88 13.00
CA ASP A 222 -17.97 8.74 13.94
C ASP A 222 -17.41 9.11 15.31
N MET A 223 -16.40 9.98 15.34
CA MET A 223 -15.80 10.50 16.57
C MET A 223 -16.81 11.30 17.38
N GLU A 224 -17.53 12.24 16.76
CA GLU A 224 -18.59 13.03 17.39
C GLU A 224 -19.72 12.13 17.93
N MET A 225 -20.20 11.18 17.12
CA MET A 225 -21.23 10.21 17.54
C MET A 225 -20.75 9.34 18.70
N SER A 226 -19.47 8.94 18.71
CA SER A 226 -18.89 8.17 19.80
C SER A 226 -18.74 8.99 21.09
N CYS A 227 -18.46 10.29 20.98
CA CYS A 227 -18.41 11.18 22.13
C CYS A 227 -19.81 11.41 22.71
N ASP A 228 -20.81 11.67 21.86
CA ASP A 228 -22.21 11.75 22.27
C ASP A 228 -22.65 10.50 23.05
N GLU A 229 -22.32 9.30 22.56
CA GLU A 229 -22.62 8.04 23.26
C GLU A 229 -21.96 7.94 24.64
N SER A 230 -20.73 8.45 24.78
CA SER A 230 -20.01 8.43 26.06
C SER A 230 -20.63 9.39 27.07
N VAL A 231 -21.09 10.55 26.62
CA VAL A 231 -21.74 11.56 27.47
C VAL A 231 -23.09 11.05 28.00
N ILE A 232 -23.91 10.48 27.11
CA ILE A 232 -25.28 10.09 27.45
C ILE A 232 -25.41 8.74 28.17
N LYS A 233 -24.30 8.05 28.47
CA LYS A 233 -24.30 6.68 29.01
C LYS A 233 -25.13 6.56 30.29
N ASN A 234 -25.07 7.57 31.15
CA ASN A 234 -25.77 7.61 32.44
C ASN A 234 -26.95 8.60 32.44
N TYR A 235 -27.35 9.13 31.28
CA TYR A 235 -28.41 10.13 31.18
C TYR A 235 -29.80 9.49 31.21
N SER A 236 -30.73 10.14 31.90
CA SER A 236 -32.15 9.80 31.83
C SER A 236 -32.71 10.11 30.44
N VAL A 237 -33.92 9.61 30.14
CA VAL A 237 -34.60 9.94 28.86
C VAL A 237 -34.82 11.45 28.71
N LYS A 238 -35.11 12.15 29.82
CA LYS A 238 -35.28 13.60 29.86
C LYS A 238 -33.98 14.34 29.53
N ASP A 239 -32.86 13.89 30.08
CA ASP A 239 -31.55 14.51 29.86
C ASP A 239 -31.08 14.29 28.42
N LYS A 240 -31.32 13.10 27.84
CA LYS A 240 -31.04 12.82 26.42
C LYS A 240 -31.81 13.76 25.47
N LYS A 241 -33.08 14.02 25.77
CA LYS A 241 -33.91 14.97 25.00
C LYS A 241 -33.38 16.41 25.15
N THR A 242 -33.05 16.81 26.37
CA THR A 242 -32.47 18.14 26.67
C THR A 242 -31.15 18.34 25.91
N TYR A 243 -30.24 17.37 26.00
CA TYR A 243 -28.98 17.37 25.27
C TYR A 243 -29.17 17.45 23.75
N SER A 244 -30.12 16.68 23.20
CA SER A 244 -30.42 16.70 21.76
C SER A 244 -30.93 18.07 21.28
N ASN A 245 -31.75 18.75 22.10
CA ASN A 245 -32.24 20.09 21.81
C ASN A 245 -31.11 21.14 21.85
N ILE A 246 -30.17 21.00 22.79
CA ILE A 246 -28.96 21.84 22.84
C ILE A 246 -28.15 21.64 21.56
N LEU A 247 -27.85 20.40 21.16
CA LEU A 247 -27.13 20.15 19.91
C LEU A 247 -27.81 20.77 18.69
N LEU A 248 -29.14 20.71 18.63
CA LEU A 248 -29.92 21.32 17.56
C LEU A 248 -29.83 22.85 17.56
N SER A 249 -30.01 23.50 18.72
CA SER A 249 -30.04 24.96 18.83
C SER A 249 -28.71 25.62 18.46
N TYR A 250 -27.58 25.02 18.82
CA TYR A 250 -26.25 25.52 18.44
C TYR A 250 -25.90 25.17 16.97
N SER A 251 -26.47 24.12 16.40
CA SER A 251 -26.23 23.79 14.98
C SER A 251 -26.91 24.74 13.99
N VAL A 252 -28.11 25.22 14.32
CA VAL A 252 -28.88 26.15 13.48
C VAL A 252 -28.18 27.51 13.39
N ARG A 253 -27.50 27.94 14.46
CA ARG A 253 -26.71 29.19 14.48
C ARG A 253 -25.53 29.16 13.50
N LYS A 254 -24.98 27.97 13.22
CA LYS A 254 -23.83 27.74 12.34
C LYS A 254 -24.19 27.63 10.84
N SER A 255 -25.47 27.49 10.47
CA SER A 255 -25.87 27.03 9.13
C SER A 255 -25.92 28.09 8.02
N SER A 256 -25.21 29.21 8.13
CA SER A 256 -25.19 30.25 7.08
C SER A 256 -24.25 29.95 5.91
N LEU A 257 -23.52 28.83 5.92
CA LEU A 257 -22.62 28.42 4.84
C LEU A 257 -23.02 27.05 4.24
N THR A 258 -24.02 27.05 3.37
CA THR A 258 -24.36 25.89 2.53
C THR A 258 -23.56 25.95 1.24
N THR A 259 -22.45 25.21 1.19
CA THR A 259 -21.70 24.97 -0.04
C THR A 259 -22.47 23.95 -0.92
N PRO A 260 -22.58 24.15 -2.26
CA PRO A 260 -23.38 23.30 -3.15
C PRO A 260 -22.97 21.82 -3.24
N PHE A 261 -21.82 21.44 -2.67
CA PHE A 261 -21.33 20.05 -2.64
C PHE A 261 -21.80 19.24 -1.40
N ALA A 262 -22.62 19.82 -0.52
CA ALA A 262 -23.10 19.14 0.68
C ALA A 262 -24.28 18.19 0.40
N PHE A 263 -24.06 17.13 -0.39
CA PHE A 263 -24.98 16.00 -0.45
C PHE A 263 -24.77 15.11 0.79
N GLY A 264 -25.59 15.33 1.82
CA GLY A 264 -25.56 14.49 3.02
C GLY A 264 -26.51 14.98 4.10
N GLU A 265 -27.11 14.03 4.82
CA GLU A 265 -27.82 14.29 6.08
C GLU A 265 -26.96 15.18 7.00
N SER A 266 -27.51 16.29 7.51
CA SER A 266 -26.77 17.17 8.42
C SER A 266 -26.16 16.33 9.56
N SER A 267 -24.86 16.55 9.84
CA SER A 267 -24.13 15.78 10.85
C SER A 267 -24.89 15.73 12.19
N VAL A 268 -25.61 16.81 12.50
CA VAL A 268 -26.45 16.97 13.70
C VAL A 268 -27.68 16.07 13.69
N LYS A 269 -28.39 15.93 12.57
CA LYS A 269 -29.55 15.01 12.47
C LYS A 269 -29.12 13.57 12.75
N ALA A 270 -27.99 13.15 12.19
CA ALA A 270 -27.44 11.81 12.43
C ALA A 270 -27.05 11.59 13.91
N ARG A 271 -26.47 12.61 14.56
CA ARG A 271 -26.14 12.60 16.00
C ARG A 271 -27.38 12.48 16.87
N ILE A 272 -28.38 13.34 16.66
CA ILE A 272 -29.66 13.32 17.40
C ILE A 272 -30.35 11.96 17.25
N LYS A 273 -30.42 11.43 16.02
CA LYS A 273 -30.96 10.09 15.77
C LYS A 273 -30.21 9.03 16.55
N ASN A 274 -28.88 9.09 16.62
CA ASN A 274 -28.08 8.14 17.38
C ASN A 274 -28.32 8.23 18.89
N ILE A 275 -28.49 9.44 19.43
CA ILE A 275 -28.75 9.70 20.86
C ILE A 275 -30.13 9.18 21.29
N LEU A 276 -31.15 9.45 20.47
CA LEU A 276 -32.55 9.14 20.81
C LEU A 276 -32.90 7.66 20.61
N ILE A 277 -32.11 6.91 19.83
CA ILE A 277 -32.30 5.47 19.68
C ILE A 277 -31.86 4.78 20.98
N ASN A 278 -32.83 4.39 21.81
CA ASN A 278 -32.58 3.67 23.06
C ASN A 278 -32.23 2.20 22.79
N ARG A 279 -30.97 1.92 22.44
CA ARG A 279 -30.48 0.55 22.22
C ARG A 279 -30.14 -0.11 23.54
N LYS A 280 -30.93 -1.11 23.94
CA LYS A 280 -30.49 -2.11 24.93
C LYS A 280 -29.43 -2.99 24.26
N ARG A 281 -28.17 -2.83 24.69
CA ARG A 281 -27.02 -3.57 24.13
C ARG A 281 -26.72 -4.74 25.05
N THR A 282 -26.79 -5.97 24.55
CA THR A 282 -26.40 -7.16 25.32
C THR A 282 -24.88 -7.26 25.35
N PHE A 283 -24.34 -7.70 26.49
CA PHE A 283 -22.89 -7.92 26.65
C PHE A 283 -22.33 -8.83 25.55
N LEU A 284 -23.05 -9.91 25.23
CA LEU A 284 -22.68 -10.87 24.19
C LEU A 284 -22.61 -10.22 22.79
N GLY A 285 -23.55 -9.35 22.44
CA GLY A 285 -23.54 -8.64 21.15
C GLY A 285 -22.35 -7.68 21.01
N ILE A 286 -21.93 -7.05 22.12
CA ILE A 286 -20.73 -6.21 22.15
C ILE A 286 -19.47 -7.05 21.97
N LEU A 287 -19.38 -8.20 22.64
CA LEU A 287 -18.24 -9.12 22.53
C LEU A 287 -18.06 -9.64 21.10
N ILE A 288 -19.13 -10.13 20.47
CA ILE A 288 -19.11 -10.61 19.08
C ILE A 288 -18.68 -9.48 18.13
N THR A 289 -19.24 -8.28 18.30
CA THR A 289 -18.85 -7.12 17.50
C THR A 289 -17.37 -6.80 17.66
N SER A 290 -16.85 -6.86 18.89
CA SER A 290 -15.44 -6.59 19.18
C SER A 290 -14.52 -7.59 18.47
N ILE A 291 -14.85 -8.89 18.51
CA ILE A 291 -14.09 -9.94 17.82
C ILE A 291 -14.08 -9.69 16.30
N ILE A 292 -15.24 -9.39 15.71
CA ILE A 292 -15.34 -9.08 14.27
C ILE A 292 -14.46 -7.89 13.91
N VAL A 293 -14.51 -6.81 14.69
CA VAL A 293 -13.69 -5.61 14.45
C VAL A 293 -12.20 -5.93 14.54
N ILE A 294 -11.78 -6.74 15.53
CA ILE A 294 -10.38 -7.16 15.69
C ILE A 294 -9.94 -7.98 14.47
N VAL A 295 -10.74 -8.96 14.04
CA VAL A 295 -10.46 -9.78 12.86
C VAL A 295 -10.33 -8.93 11.60
N VAL A 296 -11.23 -7.96 11.42
CA VAL A 296 -11.17 -7.02 10.28
C VAL A 296 -9.91 -6.15 10.34
N ILE A 297 -9.53 -5.64 11.51
CA ILE A 297 -8.32 -4.82 11.66
C ILE A 297 -7.07 -5.64 11.35
N ILE A 298 -6.93 -6.83 11.92
CA ILE A 298 -5.81 -7.74 11.64
C ILE A 298 -5.77 -8.09 10.15
N GLY A 299 -6.95 -8.39 9.58
CA GLY A 299 -7.19 -8.65 8.17
C GLY A 299 -6.66 -7.59 7.22
N LEU A 300 -6.86 -6.32 7.58
CA LEU A 300 -6.55 -5.17 6.72
C LEU A 300 -5.13 -4.63 6.95
N VAL A 301 -4.61 -4.73 8.18
CA VAL A 301 -3.25 -4.29 8.52
C VAL A 301 -2.20 -5.26 7.95
N THR A 302 -2.54 -6.53 7.84
CA THR A 302 -1.60 -7.53 7.36
C THR A 302 -1.66 -7.69 5.85
N ASN A 303 -0.51 -7.84 5.21
CA ASN A 303 -0.41 -8.38 3.86
C ASN A 303 -0.48 -9.89 3.93
N SER A 304 -0.89 -10.51 2.83
CA SER A 304 -0.85 -11.96 2.72
C SER A 304 0.57 -12.38 3.05
N TYR A 305 0.70 -13.26 4.03
CA TYR A 305 1.91 -14.05 4.15
C TYR A 305 2.02 -14.74 2.79
N THR A 306 2.95 -14.26 1.97
CA THR A 306 3.65 -15.15 1.06
C THR A 306 4.31 -16.13 2.01
N ARG A 307 3.53 -17.14 2.43
CA ARG A 307 4.06 -18.47 2.56
C ARG A 307 4.79 -18.59 1.23
N SER A 308 6.13 -18.62 1.25
CA SER A 308 6.80 -19.49 0.28
C SER A 308 5.92 -20.72 0.32
N PHE A 309 5.20 -20.90 -0.79
CA PHE A 309 3.97 -21.67 -0.85
C PHE A 309 4.18 -22.93 -0.03
N ILE A 310 3.17 -23.45 0.70
CA ILE A 310 3.24 -24.85 1.12
C ILE A 310 3.58 -25.59 -0.16
N LYS A 311 4.85 -25.97 -0.32
CA LYS A 311 5.49 -26.67 -1.42
C LYS A 311 4.52 -26.86 -2.58
N GLU A 312 4.08 -25.77 -3.22
CA GLU A 312 3.60 -25.86 -4.58
C GLU A 312 4.93 -26.06 -5.26
N ASP A 313 5.19 -27.34 -5.54
CA ASP A 313 6.51 -27.83 -5.83
C ASP A 313 7.11 -26.87 -6.87
N VAL A 314 8.28 -26.29 -6.62
CA VAL A 314 8.88 -25.31 -7.56
C VAL A 314 8.88 -25.92 -8.96
N THR A 315 9.09 -27.23 -9.00
CA THR A 315 8.93 -28.14 -10.12
C THR A 315 7.57 -28.04 -10.83
N GLU A 316 6.43 -28.00 -10.15
CA GLU A 316 5.09 -27.81 -10.75
C GLU A 316 4.89 -26.42 -11.35
N THR A 317 5.37 -25.37 -10.66
CA THR A 317 5.25 -23.98 -11.14
C THR A 317 6.10 -23.76 -12.40
N LEU A 318 7.32 -24.29 -12.40
CA LEU A 318 8.20 -24.25 -13.56
C LEU A 318 7.63 -25.09 -14.71
N TYR A 319 7.15 -26.32 -14.44
CA TYR A 319 6.60 -27.21 -15.45
C TYR A 319 5.35 -26.66 -16.13
N LYS A 320 4.49 -25.93 -15.40
CA LYS A 320 3.30 -25.27 -15.98
C LYS A 320 3.66 -24.28 -17.10
N ASN A 321 4.87 -23.75 -17.07
CA ASN A 321 5.40 -22.84 -18.08
C ASN A 321 6.23 -23.55 -19.16
N LYS A 322 6.23 -24.88 -19.23
CA LYS A 322 6.88 -25.63 -20.32
C LYS A 322 6.45 -25.09 -21.69
N THR A 323 7.41 -24.96 -22.59
CA THR A 323 7.19 -24.45 -23.95
C THR A 323 7.98 -25.25 -24.98
N PRO A 324 7.40 -25.51 -26.16
CA PRO A 324 8.15 -26.12 -27.26
C PRO A 324 9.11 -25.12 -27.94
N TYR A 325 8.93 -23.81 -27.71
CA TYR A 325 9.62 -22.75 -28.43
C TYR A 325 10.15 -21.67 -27.49
N VAL A 326 11.44 -21.36 -27.61
CA VAL A 326 12.15 -20.35 -26.81
C VAL A 326 11.60 -18.93 -27.02
N GLY A 327 10.98 -18.65 -28.16
CA GLY A 327 10.37 -17.34 -28.43
C GLY A 327 9.05 -17.08 -27.71
N ASP A 328 8.50 -18.04 -26.95
CA ASP A 328 7.39 -17.76 -26.03
C ASP A 328 7.89 -16.97 -24.82
N ASN A 329 8.06 -15.67 -25.03
CA ASN A 329 8.65 -14.75 -24.06
C ASN A 329 7.94 -14.82 -22.70
N SER A 330 6.61 -14.93 -22.69
CA SER A 330 5.85 -15.00 -21.43
C SER A 330 6.21 -16.26 -20.64
N LYS A 331 6.28 -17.42 -21.29
CA LYS A 331 6.60 -18.68 -20.62
C LYS A 331 8.06 -18.76 -20.21
N VAL A 332 8.98 -18.33 -21.09
CA VAL A 332 10.42 -18.38 -20.81
C VAL A 332 10.79 -17.43 -19.66
N VAL A 333 10.26 -16.21 -19.65
CA VAL A 333 10.49 -15.27 -18.53
C VAL A 333 9.89 -15.81 -17.23
N ASN A 334 8.71 -16.45 -17.28
CA ASN A 334 8.13 -17.08 -16.09
C ASN A 334 9.00 -18.23 -15.56
N ILE A 335 9.56 -19.07 -16.44
CA ILE A 335 10.53 -20.11 -16.06
C ILE A 335 11.73 -19.46 -15.37
N VAL A 336 12.41 -18.52 -16.03
CA VAL A 336 13.62 -17.87 -15.50
C VAL A 336 13.34 -17.18 -14.16
N SER A 337 12.21 -16.48 -14.02
CA SER A 337 11.83 -15.79 -12.79
C SER A 337 11.52 -16.73 -11.62
N GLY A 338 11.17 -17.99 -11.91
CA GLY A 338 10.88 -19.02 -10.91
C GLY A 338 12.12 -19.80 -10.46
N LEU A 339 13.28 -19.60 -11.08
CA LEU A 339 14.53 -20.28 -10.75
C LEU A 339 15.22 -19.65 -9.53
N ASP A 340 15.94 -20.48 -8.78
CA ASP A 340 16.71 -20.04 -7.61
C ASP A 340 18.12 -19.61 -8.04
N PHE A 341 18.39 -18.31 -8.06
CA PHE A 341 19.71 -17.77 -8.40
C PHE A 341 20.60 -17.65 -7.15
N PRO A 342 21.94 -17.62 -7.33
CA PRO A 342 22.86 -17.40 -6.22
C PRO A 342 22.52 -16.15 -5.37
N GLU A 343 22.70 -16.24 -4.05
CA GLU A 343 22.46 -15.10 -3.15
C GLU A 343 23.29 -13.88 -3.57
N GLY A 344 22.63 -12.72 -3.68
CA GLY A 344 23.26 -11.46 -4.14
C GLY A 344 23.20 -11.23 -5.65
N ALA A 345 22.80 -12.23 -6.44
CA ALA A 345 22.53 -12.06 -7.87
C ALA A 345 21.06 -11.67 -8.10
N LYS A 346 20.82 -10.61 -8.88
CA LYS A 346 19.49 -10.32 -9.44
C LYS A 346 19.51 -10.54 -10.94
N VAL A 347 18.46 -11.21 -11.45
CA VAL A 347 18.22 -11.29 -12.89
C VAL A 347 17.94 -9.88 -13.40
N GLY A 348 18.80 -9.38 -14.29
CA GLY A 348 18.64 -8.12 -15.00
C GLY A 348 17.81 -8.34 -16.26
N THR A 349 18.48 -8.50 -17.40
CA THR A 349 17.83 -8.72 -18.70
C THR A 349 17.86 -10.19 -19.12
N VAL A 350 16.74 -10.68 -19.64
CA VAL A 350 16.66 -11.97 -20.34
C VAL A 350 16.46 -11.67 -21.83
N GLN A 351 17.36 -12.13 -22.67
CA GLN A 351 17.25 -12.01 -24.14
C GLN A 351 17.08 -13.38 -24.74
N LEU A 352 16.23 -13.47 -25.76
CA LEU A 352 15.89 -14.70 -26.45
C LEU A 352 16.49 -14.62 -27.85
N GLN A 353 17.35 -15.56 -28.21
CA GLN A 353 17.92 -15.69 -29.55
C GLN A 353 17.03 -16.64 -30.34
N THR A 354 16.13 -16.06 -31.14
CA THR A 354 15.10 -16.77 -31.92
C THR A 354 15.30 -16.67 -33.43
N ASP A 355 16.19 -15.77 -33.88
CA ASP A 355 16.26 -15.38 -35.29
C ASP A 355 17.04 -16.41 -36.13
N ASP A 356 18.15 -16.94 -35.58
CA ASP A 356 19.00 -17.94 -36.23
C ASP A 356 19.45 -19.03 -35.24
N HIS A 357 19.60 -20.27 -35.74
CA HIS A 357 20.18 -21.36 -34.97
C HIS A 357 21.68 -21.09 -34.67
N PRO A 358 22.19 -21.45 -33.47
CA PRO A 358 21.47 -22.11 -32.37
C PRO A 358 20.53 -21.19 -31.60
N TYR A 359 19.35 -21.70 -31.23
CA TYR A 359 18.38 -20.97 -30.42
C TYR A 359 18.86 -20.84 -28.98
N GLY A 360 18.79 -19.64 -28.41
CA GLY A 360 19.49 -19.35 -27.16
C GLY A 360 18.75 -18.46 -26.17
N ILE A 361 19.21 -18.49 -24.92
CA ILE A 361 18.80 -17.55 -23.88
C ILE A 361 20.05 -16.89 -23.29
N ASN A 362 20.06 -15.57 -23.26
CA ASN A 362 21.07 -14.77 -22.58
C ASN A 362 20.47 -14.18 -21.30
N VAL A 363 21.02 -14.55 -20.14
CA VAL A 363 20.56 -14.06 -18.84
C VAL A 363 21.64 -13.16 -18.25
N SER A 364 21.38 -11.86 -18.16
CA SER A 364 22.25 -10.94 -17.45
C SER A 364 21.97 -10.99 -15.95
N LEU A 365 23.03 -11.18 -15.17
CA LEU A 365 22.98 -11.13 -13.72
C LEU A 365 23.66 -9.85 -13.23
N VAL A 366 22.92 -9.06 -12.45
CA VAL A 366 23.42 -7.82 -11.84
C VAL A 366 23.76 -8.08 -10.38
N GLU A 367 25.00 -7.78 -10.00
CA GLU A 367 25.47 -7.87 -8.62
C GLU A 367 24.98 -6.69 -7.77
N PHE A 368 24.66 -6.96 -6.51
CA PHE A 368 24.44 -5.93 -5.49
C PHE A 368 25.31 -6.22 -4.25
N GLY A 369 26.28 -5.35 -3.94
CA GLY A 369 27.18 -5.46 -2.78
C GLY A 369 28.55 -4.77 -2.97
N GLU A 370 29.31 -4.55 -1.90
CA GLU A 370 30.56 -3.75 -1.92
C GLU A 370 31.81 -4.48 -2.49
N ASN A 371 31.81 -5.81 -2.64
CA ASN A 371 32.99 -6.56 -3.13
C ASN A 371 32.83 -7.10 -4.56
N LYS A 372 33.46 -6.50 -5.57
CA LYS A 372 33.33 -6.88 -7.01
C LYS A 372 33.96 -8.23 -7.45
N THR A 373 34.02 -9.24 -6.58
CA THR A 373 34.58 -10.58 -6.89
C THR A 373 33.76 -11.70 -6.24
N TYR A 374 32.44 -11.73 -6.48
CA TYR A 374 31.49 -12.61 -5.75
C TYR A 374 31.20 -13.98 -6.38
N PHE A 375 31.46 -14.18 -7.69
CA PHE A 375 31.07 -15.41 -8.43
C PHE A 375 32.15 -16.50 -8.53
N LEU A 376 33.20 -16.47 -7.70
CA LEU A 376 34.32 -17.42 -7.77
C LEU A 376 34.16 -18.69 -6.89
N ASN A 377 33.07 -18.81 -6.12
CA ASN A 377 32.82 -19.99 -5.28
C ASN A 377 32.13 -21.11 -6.07
N GLU A 378 32.63 -22.35 -5.93
CA GLU A 378 32.08 -23.55 -6.57
C GLU A 378 30.59 -23.77 -6.28
N GLU A 379 30.18 -23.66 -5.01
CA GLU A 379 28.80 -23.80 -4.54
C GLU A 379 27.79 -22.87 -5.27
N ARG A 380 28.27 -21.78 -5.86
CA ARG A 380 27.42 -20.81 -6.58
C ARG A 380 27.35 -21.07 -8.09
N ARG A 381 28.31 -21.83 -8.65
CA ARG A 381 28.24 -22.34 -10.03
C ARG A 381 27.19 -23.44 -10.13
N ASP A 382 27.10 -24.27 -9.11
CA ASP A 382 26.13 -25.36 -9.01
C ASP A 382 24.67 -24.89 -9.19
N LYS A 383 24.32 -23.73 -8.65
CA LYS A 383 22.99 -23.13 -8.86
C LYS A 383 22.74 -22.68 -10.29
N LEU A 384 23.74 -22.11 -10.98
CA LEU A 384 23.60 -21.69 -12.38
C LEU A 384 23.52 -22.90 -13.31
N GLU A 385 24.30 -23.94 -13.02
CA GLU A 385 24.26 -25.23 -13.72
C GLU A 385 22.88 -25.89 -13.56
N LYS A 386 22.38 -25.99 -12.32
CA LYS A 386 21.04 -26.51 -12.01
C LYS A 386 19.94 -25.75 -12.77
N ASN A 387 20.02 -24.41 -12.80
CA ASN A 387 19.08 -23.56 -13.52
C ASN A 387 19.13 -23.77 -15.04
N ALA A 388 20.34 -23.95 -15.61
CA ALA A 388 20.50 -24.27 -17.02
C ALA A 388 19.84 -25.62 -17.37
N ILE A 389 20.09 -26.64 -16.55
CA ILE A 389 19.50 -27.97 -16.73
C ILE A 389 17.97 -27.93 -16.68
N PHE A 390 17.37 -27.17 -15.76
CA PHE A 390 15.91 -26.99 -15.73
C PHE A 390 15.37 -26.28 -16.97
N MET A 391 16.06 -25.26 -17.48
CA MET A 391 15.65 -24.57 -18.70
C MET A 391 15.70 -25.49 -19.93
N PHE A 392 16.75 -26.30 -20.08
CA PHE A 392 16.84 -27.28 -21.19
C PHE A 392 15.76 -28.36 -21.12
N ALA A 393 15.35 -28.77 -19.92
CA ALA A 393 14.26 -29.73 -19.74
C ALA A 393 12.87 -29.15 -20.06
N LEU A 394 12.68 -27.83 -19.91
CA LEU A 394 11.38 -27.16 -20.04
C LEU A 394 11.16 -26.43 -21.36
N ILE A 395 12.23 -26.17 -22.11
CA ILE A 395 12.21 -25.42 -23.38
C ILE A 395 12.76 -26.33 -24.47
N ASP A 396 11.87 -26.89 -25.30
CA ASP A 396 12.22 -28.06 -26.13
C ASP A 396 13.26 -27.72 -27.23
N ASN A 397 13.17 -26.54 -27.85
CA ASN A 397 14.07 -26.13 -28.93
C ASN A 397 15.29 -25.30 -28.47
N LEU A 398 15.57 -25.22 -27.17
CA LEU A 398 16.68 -24.44 -26.64
C LEU A 398 18.01 -25.16 -26.86
N ASP A 399 18.96 -24.52 -27.53
CA ASP A 399 20.27 -25.09 -27.86
C ASP A 399 21.35 -24.61 -26.88
N ILE A 400 21.30 -23.33 -26.48
CA ILE A 400 22.37 -22.67 -25.73
C ILE A 400 21.86 -21.68 -24.66
N ILE A 401 22.55 -21.63 -23.52
CA ILE A 401 22.26 -20.66 -22.45
C ILE A 401 23.56 -19.94 -22.07
N LYS A 402 23.53 -18.61 -22.07
CA LYS A 402 24.66 -17.77 -21.66
C LYS A 402 24.27 -16.92 -20.46
N TYR A 403 25.03 -17.00 -19.38
CA TYR A 403 24.88 -16.09 -18.25
C TYR A 403 25.90 -14.96 -18.39
N TYR A 404 25.49 -13.70 -18.35
CA TYR A 404 26.40 -12.56 -18.39
C TYR A 404 26.67 -12.08 -16.96
N LEU A 405 27.89 -12.32 -16.47
CA LEU A 405 28.36 -11.93 -15.14
C LEU A 405 29.58 -11.01 -15.27
N GLY A 406 29.33 -9.72 -15.53
CA GLY A 406 30.40 -8.76 -15.83
C GLY A 406 31.21 -9.21 -17.05
N ASP A 407 32.51 -9.46 -16.87
CA ASP A 407 33.43 -9.89 -17.94
C ASP A 407 33.40 -11.40 -18.24
N ARG A 408 32.63 -12.19 -17.49
CA ARG A 408 32.52 -13.65 -17.69
C ARG A 408 31.18 -14.03 -18.27
N ILE A 409 31.21 -14.97 -19.23
CA ILE A 409 30.03 -15.47 -19.92
C ILE A 409 30.03 -17.01 -19.87
N PRO A 410 29.64 -17.64 -18.74
CA PRO A 410 29.42 -19.08 -18.69
C PRO A 410 28.37 -19.48 -19.72
N GLU A 411 28.72 -20.48 -20.52
CA GLU A 411 27.92 -20.99 -21.61
C GLU A 411 27.61 -22.47 -21.36
N TYR A 412 26.33 -22.83 -21.47
CA TYR A 412 25.85 -24.19 -21.30
C TYR A 412 25.12 -24.62 -22.57
N THR A 413 25.31 -25.88 -22.96
CA THR A 413 24.64 -26.47 -24.12
C THR A 413 23.71 -27.60 -23.68
N ARG A 414 22.74 -27.93 -24.53
CA ARG A 414 21.85 -29.07 -24.30
C ARG A 414 22.61 -30.40 -24.17
N GLU A 415 23.69 -30.56 -24.93
CA GLU A 415 24.56 -31.74 -24.88
C GLU A 415 25.23 -31.87 -23.51
N TRP A 416 25.81 -30.78 -23.00
CA TRP A 416 26.39 -30.72 -21.66
C TRP A 416 25.36 -31.10 -20.58
N ALA A 417 24.13 -30.58 -20.67
CA ALA A 417 23.09 -30.88 -19.70
C ALA A 417 22.70 -32.37 -19.72
N SER A 418 22.61 -32.97 -20.91
CA SER A 418 22.32 -34.40 -21.08
C SER A 418 23.45 -35.28 -20.54
N GLU A 419 24.70 -34.91 -20.78
CA GLU A 419 25.88 -35.62 -20.25
C GLU A 419 25.91 -35.56 -18.71
N LYS A 420 25.66 -34.38 -18.13
CA LYS A 420 25.67 -34.16 -16.69
C LYS A 420 24.62 -34.99 -15.95
N VAL A 421 23.45 -35.19 -16.58
CA VAL A 421 22.37 -35.99 -16.01
C VAL A 421 22.46 -37.46 -16.44
N GLY A 422 23.26 -37.81 -17.45
CA GLY A 422 23.49 -39.18 -17.92
C GLY A 422 22.38 -39.75 -18.81
N GLU A 423 21.45 -38.92 -19.28
CA GLU A 423 20.43 -39.24 -20.28
C GLU A 423 19.98 -37.97 -21.02
N ASP A 424 19.26 -38.10 -22.14
CA ASP A 424 18.73 -36.94 -22.87
C ASP A 424 17.83 -36.09 -21.97
N ILE A 425 18.23 -34.83 -21.75
CA ILE A 425 17.55 -33.89 -20.86
C ILE A 425 16.09 -33.64 -21.26
N SER A 426 15.76 -33.83 -22.53
CA SER A 426 14.41 -33.67 -23.08
C SER A 426 13.43 -34.67 -22.48
N ASN A 427 13.91 -35.84 -22.02
CA ASN A 427 13.07 -36.86 -21.37
C ASN A 427 12.43 -36.35 -20.09
N TYR A 428 13.14 -35.51 -19.34
CA TYR A 428 12.65 -34.96 -18.07
C TYR A 428 11.55 -33.92 -18.25
N GLY A 429 11.41 -33.35 -19.46
CA GLY A 429 10.29 -32.47 -19.81
C GLY A 429 9.00 -33.19 -20.19
N THR A 430 9.00 -34.52 -20.34
CA THR A 430 7.85 -35.24 -20.92
C THR A 430 6.67 -35.40 -19.95
N SER A 431 6.92 -35.40 -18.64
CA SER A 431 5.88 -35.40 -17.61
C SER A 431 6.33 -34.68 -16.35
N ILE A 432 5.37 -34.19 -15.56
CA ILE A 432 5.67 -33.56 -14.26
C ILE A 432 6.40 -34.52 -13.31
N GLU A 433 6.08 -35.82 -13.34
CA GLU A 433 6.73 -36.83 -12.49
C GLU A 433 8.21 -36.98 -12.83
N LYS A 434 8.55 -37.00 -14.12
CA LYS A 434 9.96 -37.01 -14.55
C LYS A 434 10.67 -35.70 -14.22
N PHE A 435 10.01 -34.56 -14.37
CA PHE A 435 10.63 -33.29 -13.98
C PHE A 435 10.91 -33.22 -12.46
N LYS A 436 10.05 -33.83 -11.64
CA LYS A 436 10.31 -34.02 -10.19
C LYS A 436 11.49 -34.95 -9.92
N ASP A 437 11.61 -36.03 -10.69
CA ASP A 437 12.77 -36.92 -10.63
C ASP A 437 14.08 -36.19 -10.96
N LEU A 438 14.09 -35.35 -12.00
CA LEU A 438 15.22 -34.48 -12.33
C LEU A 438 15.63 -33.60 -11.14
N ASN A 439 14.67 -32.94 -10.48
CA ASN A 439 14.97 -32.10 -9.32
C ASN A 439 15.61 -32.91 -8.18
N ASN A 440 15.12 -34.13 -7.91
CA ASN A 440 15.72 -35.02 -6.90
C ASN A 440 17.14 -35.47 -7.30
N LYS A 441 17.34 -35.80 -8.57
CA LYS A 441 18.64 -36.21 -9.11
C LYS A 441 19.68 -35.09 -9.02
N LEU A 442 19.29 -33.85 -9.32
CA LEU A 442 20.15 -32.68 -9.21
C LEU A 442 20.51 -32.32 -7.78
N LYS A 443 19.65 -32.64 -6.79
CA LYS A 443 20.05 -32.52 -5.38
C LYS A 443 21.23 -33.42 -5.07
N ASN A 444 21.22 -34.69 -5.46
CA ASN A 444 22.35 -35.59 -5.22
C ASN A 444 23.66 -35.19 -5.93
N ILE A 445 23.58 -34.34 -6.98
CA ILE A 445 24.76 -33.90 -7.75
C ILE A 445 25.38 -32.63 -7.15
N TYR A 446 24.58 -31.76 -6.53
CA TYR A 446 24.98 -30.40 -6.13
C TYR A 446 24.73 -30.05 -4.64
N GLU A 447 24.03 -30.91 -3.89
CA GLU A 447 23.78 -30.81 -2.43
C GLU A 447 24.35 -32.06 -1.74
#